data_AF-A0A5D8YIN1-F1
#
_entry.id   AF-A0A5D8YIN1-F1
#
_cell.length_a   1.000
_cell.length_b   1.000
_cell.length_c   1.000
_cell.angle_alpha   90.00
_cell.angle_beta   90.00
_cell.angle_gamma   90.00
#
_symmetry.space_group_name_H-M   'P 1'
#
loop_
_entity.id
_entity.type
_entity.pdbx_description
1 polymer ?
#
loop_
_entity_poly.entity_id
_entity_poly.type
_entity_poly.pdbx_seq_one_letter_code
_entity_poly.pdbx_strand_id
1 'polypeptide(L)'
;MKKTVLLALALIAMQGLMAQTIRYVKETGSGDGSSWNNASNDLQAMIDAVSADPNGGEVWVAQGTYYPSKTNNRDDFFRIKANNIKLYGGFEGTTETSISQRDIVNNVLCD
;
A
#
# COMPACT_ATOMS: atom_id res chain seq x y z
N MET A 1 27.55 -24.81 -26.93
CA MET A 1 27.95 -23.58 -26.23
C MET A 1 27.17 -22.35 -26.67
N LYS A 2 26.95 -22.08 -27.97
CA LYS A 2 26.16 -20.90 -28.41
C LYS A 2 24.66 -20.99 -28.07
N LYS A 3 24.03 -22.17 -28.22
CA LYS A 3 22.60 -22.39 -27.94
C LYS A 3 22.23 -22.36 -26.45
N THR A 4 23.13 -22.84 -25.58
CA THR A 4 22.96 -22.79 -24.12
C THR A 4 23.10 -21.38 -23.56
N VAL A 5 23.91 -20.52 -24.19
CA VAL A 5 24.01 -19.09 -23.83
C VAL A 5 22.75 -18.31 -24.22
N LEU A 6 22.12 -18.63 -25.36
CA LEU A 6 20.84 -18.01 -25.77
C LEU A 6 19.66 -18.40 -24.86
N LEU A 7 19.59 -19.66 -24.38
CA LEU A 7 18.57 -20.06 -23.40
C LEU A 7 18.77 -19.40 -22.04
N ALA A 8 20.01 -19.22 -21.58
CA ALA A 8 20.31 -18.54 -20.33
C ALA A 8 19.95 -17.04 -20.38
N LEU A 9 20.16 -16.37 -21.51
CA LEU A 9 19.76 -14.96 -21.71
C LEU A 9 18.24 -14.79 -21.78
N ALA A 10 17.51 -15.74 -22.38
CA ALA A 10 16.05 -15.73 -22.40
C ALA A 10 15.44 -15.94 -20.99
N LEU A 11 16.09 -16.73 -20.15
CA LEU A 11 15.66 -16.97 -18.75
C LEU A 11 15.91 -15.75 -17.84
N ILE A 12 16.92 -14.94 -18.15
CA ILE A 12 17.21 -13.67 -17.45
C ILE A 12 16.25 -12.55 -17.92
N ALA A 13 15.77 -12.59 -19.16
CA ALA A 13 14.82 -11.61 -19.70
C ALA A 13 13.40 -11.71 -19.13
N MET A 14 13.10 -12.77 -18.37
CA MET A 14 11.79 -13.00 -17.76
C MET A 14 11.75 -12.65 -16.26
N GLN A 15 12.77 -11.97 -15.74
CA GLN A 15 12.78 -11.49 -14.37
C GLN A 15 11.74 -10.36 -14.19
N GLY A 16 10.54 -10.79 -13.78
CA GLY A 16 9.55 -10.06 -13.00
C GLY A 16 9.18 -8.65 -13.49
N LEU A 17 8.04 -8.54 -14.18
CA LEU A 17 7.20 -7.34 -14.00
C LEU A 17 6.74 -7.34 -12.54
N MET A 18 7.54 -6.79 -11.64
CA MET A 18 7.10 -6.55 -10.26
C MET A 18 6.03 -5.46 -10.35
N ALA A 19 4.77 -5.87 -10.33
CA ALA A 19 3.67 -4.93 -10.15
C ALA A 19 3.90 -4.19 -8.83
N GLN A 20 3.72 -2.87 -8.84
CA GLN A 20 3.91 -2.05 -7.66
C GLN A 20 3.01 -2.56 -6.53
N THR A 21 3.60 -2.88 -5.37
CA THR A 21 2.86 -3.39 -4.21
C THR A 21 1.90 -2.32 -3.69
N ILE A 22 0.59 -2.58 -3.73
CA ILE A 22 -0.44 -1.71 -3.14
C ILE A 22 -1.01 -2.40 -1.88
N ARG A 23 -1.23 -1.62 -0.81
CA ARG A 23 -1.99 -2.02 0.37
C ARG A 23 -3.16 -1.08 0.62
N TYR A 24 -4.31 -1.65 0.96
CA TYR A 24 -5.58 -0.93 1.10
C TYR A 24 -5.97 -0.82 2.56
N VAL A 25 -6.31 0.39 2.99
CA VAL A 25 -6.66 0.72 4.37
C VAL A 25 -8.04 1.38 4.39
N LYS A 26 -8.93 0.88 5.26
CA LYS A 26 -10.23 1.50 5.55
C LYS A 26 -10.56 1.36 7.05
N GLU A 27 -11.19 2.36 7.65
CA GLU A 27 -11.48 2.39 9.09
C GLU A 27 -12.27 1.15 9.57
N THR A 28 -13.24 0.71 8.78
CA THR A 28 -14.07 -0.49 9.05
C THR A 28 -13.43 -1.79 8.58
N GLY A 29 -12.17 -1.76 8.14
CA GLY A 29 -11.44 -2.89 7.60
C GLY A 29 -11.11 -3.93 8.66
N SER A 30 -10.95 -5.18 8.23
CA SER A 30 -10.52 -6.30 9.07
C SER A 30 -9.68 -7.32 8.32
N GLY A 31 -9.39 -7.05 7.04
CA GLY A 31 -8.63 -7.94 6.18
C GLY A 31 -7.13 -7.65 6.18
N ASP A 32 -6.45 -8.29 5.23
CA ASP A 32 -4.99 -8.26 5.05
C ASP A 32 -4.47 -7.07 4.22
N GLY A 33 -5.36 -6.21 3.74
CA GLY A 33 -5.03 -5.06 2.91
C GLY A 33 -4.71 -5.39 1.46
N SER A 34 -5.09 -6.56 0.94
CA SER A 34 -4.84 -6.97 -0.45
C SER A 34 -5.77 -6.33 -1.49
N SER A 35 -6.92 -5.81 -1.07
CA SER A 35 -7.92 -5.13 -1.92
C SER A 35 -8.84 -4.26 -1.05
N TRP A 36 -9.71 -3.45 -1.64
CA TRP A 36 -10.74 -2.71 -0.89
C TRP A 36 -11.69 -3.62 -0.09
N ASN A 37 -12.07 -4.77 -0.66
CA ASN A 37 -12.91 -5.75 0.05
C ASN A 37 -12.17 -6.33 1.27
N ASN A 38 -10.88 -6.60 1.13
CA ASN A 38 -10.02 -7.12 2.19
C ASN A 38 -9.20 -6.03 2.88
N ALA A 39 -9.63 -4.76 2.85
CA ALA A 39 -8.85 -3.68 3.40
C ALA A 39 -8.63 -3.85 4.91
N SER A 40 -7.45 -3.43 5.38
CA SER A 40 -7.09 -3.46 6.79
C SER A 40 -7.54 -2.17 7.49
N ASN A 41 -7.84 -2.22 8.78
CA ASN A 41 -7.97 -1.02 9.61
C ASN A 41 -6.66 -0.61 10.29
N ASP A 42 -5.57 -1.35 10.08
CA ASP A 42 -4.27 -1.07 10.68
C ASP A 42 -3.33 -0.38 9.68
N LEU A 43 -3.37 0.95 9.68
CA LEU A 43 -2.55 1.77 8.79
C LEU A 43 -1.04 1.53 9.01
N GLN A 44 -0.59 1.39 10.26
CA GLN A 44 0.82 1.15 10.55
C GLN A 44 1.27 -0.22 10.03
N ALA A 45 0.44 -1.26 10.18
CA ALA A 45 0.75 -2.58 9.66
C ALA A 45 0.86 -2.59 8.14
N MET A 46 0.02 -1.82 7.43
CA MET A 46 0.11 -1.71 5.97
C MET A 46 1.35 -0.94 5.51
N ILE A 47 1.75 0.12 6.24
CA ILE A 47 3.02 0.81 6.01
C ILE A 47 4.19 -0.15 6.24
N ASP A 48 4.18 -0.94 7.31
CA ASP A 48 5.23 -1.91 7.62
C ASP A 48 5.29 -3.03 6.56
N ALA A 49 4.13 -3.49 6.06
CA ALA A 49 4.05 -4.50 5.00
C ALA A 49 4.67 -4.00 3.68
N VAL A 50 4.43 -2.74 3.31
CA VAL A 50 5.08 -2.12 2.14
C VAL A 50 6.57 -1.86 2.41
N SER A 51 6.95 -1.51 3.64
CA SER A 51 8.35 -1.29 4.03
C SER A 51 9.21 -2.55 3.90
N ALA A 52 8.61 -3.74 3.96
CA ALA A 52 9.31 -5.01 3.82
C ALA A 52 9.70 -5.32 2.36
N ASP A 53 9.08 -4.65 1.38
CA ASP A 53 9.46 -4.75 -0.03
C ASP A 53 10.64 -3.80 -0.32
N PRO A 54 11.80 -4.28 -0.78
CA PRO A 54 12.94 -3.43 -1.10
C PRO A 54 12.64 -2.41 -2.23
N ASN A 55 11.64 -2.68 -3.07
CA ASN A 55 11.20 -1.75 -4.11
C ASN A 55 10.19 -0.72 -3.59
N GLY A 56 9.70 -0.89 -2.36
CA GLY A 56 8.65 -0.09 -1.77
C GLY A 56 7.28 -0.35 -2.40
N GLY A 57 6.39 0.63 -2.31
CA GLY A 57 5.01 0.47 -2.75
C GLY A 57 4.09 1.60 -2.30
N GLU A 58 2.80 1.36 -2.42
CA GLU A 58 1.75 2.34 -2.10
C GLU A 58 0.84 1.81 -1.00
N VAL A 59 0.40 2.73 -0.14
CA VAL A 59 -0.69 2.50 0.79
C VAL A 59 -1.81 3.45 0.41
N TRP A 60 -2.96 2.88 0.01
CA TRP A 60 -4.15 3.61 -0.37
C TRP A 60 -5.12 3.61 0.80
N VAL A 61 -5.51 4.80 1.25
CA VAL A 61 -6.28 5.03 2.47
C VAL A 61 -7.62 5.62 2.10
N ALA A 62 -8.69 4.92 2.47
CA ALA A 62 -10.05 5.42 2.37
C ALA A 62 -10.26 6.60 3.34
N GLN A 63 -11.25 7.44 3.07
CA GLN A 63 -11.71 8.46 4.03
C GLN A 63 -11.98 7.85 5.41
N GLY A 64 -11.82 8.66 6.45
CA GLY A 64 -11.98 8.26 7.84
C GLY A 64 -10.84 8.72 8.74
N THR A 65 -10.91 8.33 10.01
CA THR A 65 -9.93 8.75 11.02
C THR A 65 -9.04 7.59 11.43
N TYR A 66 -7.72 7.75 11.29
CA TYR A 66 -6.74 6.71 11.60
C TYR A 66 -5.84 7.15 12.74
N TYR A 67 -5.94 6.46 13.86
CA TYR A 67 -5.12 6.74 15.04
C TYR A 67 -3.85 5.87 15.05
N PRO A 68 -2.67 6.47 15.32
CA PRO A 68 -1.43 5.70 15.48
C PRO A 68 -1.41 4.89 16.78
N SER A 69 -2.20 5.31 17.78
CA SER A 69 -2.33 4.61 19.05
C SER A 69 -3.58 3.74 19.10
N LYS A 70 -3.42 2.52 19.61
CA LYS A 70 -4.55 1.65 20.01
C LYS A 70 -4.85 1.74 21.52
N THR A 71 -4.00 2.45 22.27
CA THR A 71 -4.04 2.52 23.75
C THR A 71 -4.16 3.94 24.27
N ASN A 72 -4.53 4.90 23.41
CA ASN A 72 -4.64 6.33 23.72
C ASN A 72 -3.32 7.03 24.13
N ASN A 73 -2.17 6.38 23.92
CA ASN A 73 -0.88 7.02 24.11
C ASN A 73 -0.70 8.16 23.11
N ARG A 74 -0.51 9.38 23.62
CA ARG A 74 -0.35 10.61 22.82
C ARG A 74 1.02 10.73 22.18
N ASP A 75 1.99 9.94 22.63
CA ASP A 75 3.34 9.90 22.07
C ASP A 75 3.47 8.92 20.89
N ASP A 76 2.40 8.20 20.52
CA ASP A 76 2.40 7.31 19.37
C ASP A 76 2.25 8.10 18.06
N PHE A 77 2.97 7.66 17.04
CA PHE A 77 2.95 8.25 15.69
C PHE A 77 3.10 7.15 14.63
N PHE A 78 2.61 7.44 13.43
CA PHE A 78 2.87 6.59 12.27
C PHE A 78 4.34 6.69 11.86
N ARG A 79 4.99 5.54 11.70
CA ARG A 79 6.41 5.41 11.36
C ARG A 79 6.55 5.02 9.90
N ILE A 80 7.16 5.88 9.10
CA ILE A 80 7.60 5.56 7.74
C ILE A 80 9.06 5.15 7.79
N LYS A 81 9.37 3.88 7.52
CA LYS A 81 10.70 3.29 7.72
C LYS A 81 11.56 3.21 6.45
N ALA A 82 10.98 3.46 5.28
CA ALA A 82 11.67 3.35 4.00
C ALA A 82 11.36 4.51 3.05
N ASN A 83 12.30 4.81 2.15
CA ASN A 83 12.25 5.98 1.26
C ASN A 83 11.31 5.80 0.05
N ASN A 84 10.86 4.58 -0.25
CA ASN A 84 10.06 4.26 -1.44
C ASN A 84 8.59 3.95 -1.10
N ILE A 85 8.07 4.52 -0.01
CA ILE A 85 6.68 4.34 0.42
C ILE A 85 5.87 5.56 0.02
N LYS A 86 4.79 5.33 -0.72
CA LYS A 86 3.80 6.34 -1.08
C LYS A 86 2.55 6.13 -0.25
N LEU A 87 2.06 7.17 0.40
CA LEU A 87 0.80 7.14 1.14
C LEU A 87 -0.20 8.06 0.46
N TYR A 88 -1.35 7.53 0.08
CA TYR A 88 -2.37 8.27 -0.66
C TYR A 88 -3.73 8.17 0.03
N GLY A 89 -4.26 9.30 0.46
CA GLY A 89 -5.66 9.46 0.87
C GLY A 89 -6.56 9.91 -0.28
N GLY A 90 -7.83 10.21 0.02
CA GLY A 90 -8.79 10.68 -0.97
C GLY A 90 -9.65 9.58 -1.61
N PHE A 91 -9.59 8.36 -1.11
CA PHE A 91 -10.39 7.26 -1.65
C PHE A 91 -11.71 7.10 -0.87
N GLU A 92 -12.78 6.70 -1.54
CA GLU A 92 -13.97 6.13 -0.89
C GLU A 92 -13.65 4.76 -0.28
N GLY A 93 -12.78 4.00 -0.94
CA GLY A 93 -12.31 2.71 -0.46
C GLY A 93 -13.21 1.53 -0.80
N THR A 94 -13.81 1.56 -2.00
CA THR A 94 -14.79 0.55 -2.43
C THR A 94 -14.40 -0.14 -3.73
N THR A 95 -14.10 0.61 -4.79
CA THR A 95 -13.95 0.07 -6.16
C THR A 95 -12.79 0.69 -6.94
N GLU A 96 -12.05 1.62 -6.35
CA GLU A 96 -11.00 2.37 -7.02
C GLU A 96 -9.81 1.47 -7.36
N THR A 97 -9.34 1.56 -8.60
CA THR A 97 -8.24 0.77 -9.17
C THR A 97 -7.11 1.64 -9.69
N SER A 98 -7.24 2.97 -9.61
CA SER A 98 -6.23 3.94 -10.05
C SER A 98 -6.11 5.15 -9.12
N ILE A 99 -4.91 5.73 -9.04
CA ILE A 99 -4.63 6.92 -8.22
C ILE A 99 -5.48 8.14 -8.61
N SER A 100 -5.90 8.23 -9.88
CA SER A 100 -6.69 9.34 -10.41
C SER A 100 -8.15 9.32 -9.96
N GLN A 101 -8.63 8.23 -9.36
CA GLN A 101 -10.00 8.14 -8.82
C GLN A 101 -10.16 8.74 -7.43
N ARG A 102 -9.08 9.31 -6.87
CA ARG A 102 -9.15 10.04 -5.61
C ARG A 102 -9.99 11.30 -5.73
N ASP A 103 -10.85 11.52 -4.75
CA ASP A 103 -11.50 12.78 -4.47
C ASP A 103 -10.86 13.40 -3.21
N ILE A 104 -9.86 14.25 -3.40
CA ILE A 104 -9.14 14.89 -2.28
C ILE A 104 -9.95 15.98 -1.58
N VAL A 105 -11.08 16.39 -2.14
CA VAL A 105 -11.93 17.45 -1.60
C VAL A 105 -13.02 16.84 -0.72
N ASN A 106 -13.67 15.78 -1.19
CA ASN A 106 -14.79 15.17 -0.49
C ASN A 106 -14.36 14.00 0.43
N ASN A 107 -13.30 13.26 0.07
CA ASN A 107 -12.86 12.07 0.83
C ASN A 107 -11.65 12.39 1.72
N VAL A 108 -11.89 13.21 2.74
CA VAL A 108 -10.85 13.78 3.59
C VAL A 108 -10.42 12.79 4.69
N LEU A 109 -9.15 12.87 5.08
CA LEU A 109 -8.56 12.06 6.18
C LEU A 109 -8.62 12.78 7.55
N CYS A 110 -9.22 13.97 7.58
CA CYS A 110 -9.44 14.76 8.79
C CYS A 110 -10.77 15.49 8.66
N ASP A 111 -11.65 15.34 9.65
CA ASP A 111 -12.67 16.36 9.93
C ASP A 111 -11.99 17.64 10.46
#